data_AF-A0A7Z7D1F3-F1
#
_entry.id   AF-A0A7Z7D1F3-F1
#
_cell.length_a   1.000
_cell.length_b   1.000
_cell.length_c   1.000
_cell.angle_alpha   90.00
_cell.angle_beta   90.00
_cell.angle_gamma   90.00
#
_symmetry.space_group_name_H-M   'P 1'
#
loop_
_entity.id
_entity.type
_entity.pdbx_description
1 polymer ?
#
loop_
_entity_poly.entity_id
_entity_poly.type
_entity_poly.pdbx_seq_one_letter_code
_entity_poly.pdbx_strand_id
1 'polypeptide(L)'
;MPHTMHTIQDTESATHLAQQLLDAGRSVSLIARDTSHFAMLVNEYGDRFQTIPLSWHTIRNIQEAFAYAESMHSQGDVLIIVSE
;
A
#
# COMPACT_ATOMS: atom_id res chain seq x y z
N MET A 1 6.78 -10.61 -10.69
CA MET A 1 7.98 -10.65 -9.82
C MET A 1 7.50 -10.85 -8.40
N PRO A 2 8.25 -11.48 -7.48
CA PRO A 2 7.80 -11.61 -6.09
C PRO A 2 7.74 -10.22 -5.44
N HIS A 3 6.54 -9.79 -5.02
CA HIS A 3 6.37 -8.56 -4.26
C HIS A 3 6.76 -8.80 -2.80
N THR A 4 7.48 -7.86 -2.20
CA THR A 4 7.69 -7.88 -0.74
C THR A 4 6.43 -7.34 -0.06
N MET A 5 5.97 -8.00 1.00
CA MET A 5 4.69 -7.67 1.64
C MET A 5 4.87 -7.31 3.11
N HIS A 6 4.24 -6.21 3.52
CA HIS A 6 4.20 -5.75 4.90
C HIS A 6 2.75 -5.53 5.33
N THR A 7 2.36 -6.09 6.48
CA THR A 7 1.08 -5.79 7.12
C THR A 7 1.34 -4.93 8.35
N ILE A 8 0.65 -3.80 8.43
CA ILE A 8 0.82 -2.78 9.47
C ILE A 8 -0.56 -2.45 10.05
N GLN A 9 -0.64 -2.27 11.36
CA GLN A 9 -1.91 -2.07 12.06
C GLN A 9 -2.34 -0.61 12.14
N ASP A 10 -1.42 0.33 11.98
CA ASP A 10 -1.67 1.75 12.13
C ASP A 10 -1.16 2.56 10.93
N THR A 11 -1.88 3.63 10.62
CA THR A 11 -1.58 4.54 9.51
C THR A 11 -0.22 5.24 9.65
N GLU A 12 0.21 5.58 10.87
CA GLU A 12 1.47 6.28 11.12
C GLU A 12 2.68 5.41 10.72
N SER A 13 2.75 4.19 11.23
CA SER A 13 3.81 3.22 10.90
C SER A 13 3.79 2.86 9.41
N ALA A 14 2.61 2.79 8.79
CA ALA A 14 2.49 2.52 7.36
C ALA A 14 3.06 3.67 6.52
N THR A 15 2.80 4.91 6.93
CA THR A 15 3.36 6.12 6.31
C THR A 15 4.88 6.13 6.43
N HIS A 16 5.41 5.89 7.63
CA HIS A 16 6.85 5.85 7.87
C HIS A 16 7.56 4.78 7.03
N LEU A 17 7.00 3.55 6.97
CA LEU A 17 7.60 2.50 6.14
C LEU A 17 7.52 2.83 4.65
N ALA A 18 6.39 3.34 4.17
CA ALA A 18 6.23 3.74 2.78
C ALA A 18 7.30 4.76 2.39
N GLN A 19 7.49 5.79 3.21
CA GLN A 19 8.50 6.83 2.96
C GLN A 19 9.92 6.26 2.94
N GLN A 20 10.29 5.41 3.91
CA GLN A 20 11.60 4.75 3.93
C GLN A 20 11.87 3.92 2.66
N LEU A 21 10.87 3.19 2.18
CA LEU A 21 10.99 2.39 0.96
C LEU A 21 11.11 3.25 -0.29
N LEU A 22 10.35 4.34 -0.36
CA LEU A 22 10.40 5.31 -1.46
C LEU A 22 11.75 6.04 -1.48
N ASP A 23 12.29 6.44 -0.34
CA ASP A 23 13.62 7.05 -0.23
C ASP A 23 14.74 6.08 -0.63
N ALA A 24 14.55 4.78 -0.38
CA ALA A 24 15.42 3.71 -0.85
C ALA A 24 15.28 3.37 -2.35
N GLY A 25 14.49 4.12 -3.12
CA GLY A 25 14.35 3.92 -4.56
C GLY A 25 13.30 2.87 -4.97
N ARG A 26 12.48 2.35 -4.04
CA ARG A 26 11.45 1.34 -4.33
C ARG A 26 10.15 1.98 -4.79
N SER A 27 9.34 1.22 -5.53
CA SER A 27 7.94 1.58 -5.80
C SER A 27 7.01 0.86 -4.81
N VAL A 28 6.01 1.56 -4.29
CA VAL A 28 5.15 1.07 -3.21
C VAL A 28 3.68 1.18 -3.61
N SER A 29 2.97 0.07 -3.43
CA SER A 29 1.51 0.03 -3.45
C SER A 29 1.01 -0.08 -2.02
N LEU A 30 0.17 0.84 -1.58
CA LEU A 30 -0.41 0.83 -0.24
C LEU A 30 -1.91 0.57 -0.31
N ILE A 31 -2.38 -0.44 0.40
CA ILE A 31 -3.79 -0.76 0.55
C ILE A 31 -4.24 -0.29 1.94
N ALA A 32 -5.25 0.58 1.97
CA ALA A 32 -5.84 1.06 3.21
C ALA A 32 -7.35 1.29 3.03
N ARG A 33 -8.10 1.24 4.14
CA ARG A 33 -9.53 1.58 4.14
C ARG A 33 -9.74 3.07 3.84
N ASP A 34 -8.93 3.92 4.45
CA ASP A 34 -8.87 5.35 4.17
C ASP A 34 -7.53 5.69 3.52
N THR A 35 -7.58 6.11 2.26
CA THR A 35 -6.38 6.48 1.50
C THR A 35 -6.03 7.97 1.64
N SER A 36 -6.91 8.79 2.22
CA SER A 36 -6.72 10.24 2.30
C SER A 36 -5.49 10.62 3.14
N HIS A 37 -5.15 9.81 4.14
CA HIS A 37 -3.96 9.97 4.97
C HIS A 37 -2.64 9.92 4.18
N PHE A 38 -2.64 9.29 3.00
CA PHE A 38 -1.44 9.10 2.18
C PHE A 38 -1.39 10.02 0.96
N ALA A 39 -2.34 10.96 0.83
CA ALA A 39 -2.41 11.87 -0.32
C ALA A 39 -1.13 12.71 -0.49
N MET A 40 -0.46 13.07 0.62
CA MET A 40 0.83 13.77 0.55
C MET A 40 1.92 12.93 -0.12
N LEU A 41 2.00 11.63 0.20
CA LEU A 41 2.98 10.72 -0.41
C LEU A 41 2.70 10.54 -1.91
N VAL A 42 1.43 10.46 -2.32
CA VAL A 42 1.06 10.39 -3.75
C VAL A 42 1.53 11.64 -4.49
N ASN A 43 1.31 12.82 -3.90
CA ASN A 43 1.74 14.08 -4.51
C ASN A 43 3.26 14.24 -4.58
N GLU A 44 3.99 13.74 -3.57
CA GLU A 44 5.45 13.87 -3.48
C GLU A 44 6.19 12.90 -4.38
N TYR A 45 5.75 11.63 -4.44
CA TYR A 45 6.48 10.55 -5.11
C TYR A 45 5.87 10.13 -6.46
N GLY A 46 4.68 10.63 -6.80
CA GLY A 46 4.02 10.40 -8.09
C GLY A 46 3.89 8.91 -8.41
N ASP A 47 4.34 8.52 -9.61
CA ASP A 47 4.22 7.16 -10.14
C ASP A 47 4.88 6.06 -9.26
N ARG A 48 5.73 6.45 -8.31
CA ARG A 48 6.41 5.51 -7.41
C ARG A 48 5.57 5.12 -6.21
N PHE A 49 4.50 5.85 -5.92
CA PHE A 49 3.62 5.57 -4.80
C PHE A 49 2.16 5.61 -5.25
N GLN A 50 1.43 4.52 -4.99
CA GLN A 50 0.00 4.47 -5.26
C GLN A 50 -0.76 3.93 -4.06
N THR A 51 -1.97 4.45 -3.89
CA THR A 51 -2.91 4.00 -2.87
C THR A 51 -4.06 3.26 -3.51
N ILE A 52 -4.42 2.10 -2.96
CA ILE A 52 -5.53 1.28 -3.41
C ILE A 52 -6.56 1.25 -2.27
N PRO A 53 -7.75 1.83 -2.44
CA PRO A 53 -8.76 1.81 -1.39
C PRO A 53 -9.28 0.39 -1.19
N LEU A 54 -9.33 -0.03 0.07
CA LEU A 54 -9.91 -1.32 0.47
C LEU A 54 -11.43 -1.22 0.42
N SER A 55 -12.07 -1.90 -0.52
CA SER A 55 -13.54 -1.92 -0.58
C SER A 55 -14.12 -2.56 0.69
N TRP A 56 -15.28 -2.08 1.17
CA TRP A 56 -15.91 -2.58 2.40
C TRP A 56 -16.28 -4.08 2.34
N HIS A 57 -16.27 -4.72 1.16
CA HIS A 57 -16.48 -6.15 1.02
C HIS A 57 -15.17 -6.91 1.26
N THR A 58 -14.81 -6.91 2.55
CA THR A 58 -14.05 -7.92 3.29
C THR A 58 -12.81 -8.47 2.59
N ILE A 59 -11.70 -7.80 2.81
CA ILE A 59 -10.42 -8.51 2.86
C ILE A 59 -10.35 -9.15 4.25
N ARG A 60 -10.62 -10.45 4.31
CA ARG A 60 -10.63 -11.25 5.55
C ARG A 60 -9.24 -11.75 5.91
N ASN A 61 -8.35 -11.79 4.93
CA ASN A 61 -7.00 -12.32 5.07
C ASN A 61 -6.05 -11.66 4.06
N ILE A 62 -4.76 -11.86 4.31
CA ILE A 62 -3.67 -11.30 3.51
C ILE A 62 -3.70 -11.77 2.04
N GLN A 63 -4.20 -12.99 1.77
CA GLN A 63 -4.27 -13.54 0.42
C GLN A 63 -5.31 -12.80 -0.44
N GLU A 64 -6.44 -12.43 0.16
CA GLU A 64 -7.46 -11.60 -0.49
C GLU A 64 -6.96 -10.18 -0.76
N ALA A 65 -6.16 -9.59 0.15
CA ALA A 65 -5.49 -8.31 -0.08
C ALA A 65 -4.57 -8.36 -1.28
N PHE A 66 -3.77 -9.42 -1.39
CA PHE A 66 -2.86 -9.60 -2.50
C PHE A 66 -3.61 -9.77 -3.83
N ALA A 67 -4.60 -10.66 -3.88
CA ALA A 67 -5.41 -10.88 -5.08
C ALA A 67 -6.15 -9.61 -5.53
N TYR A 68 -6.60 -8.79 -4.58
CA TYR A 68 -7.20 -7.49 -4.85
C TYR A 68 -6.18 -6.46 -5.37
N ALA A 69 -4.97 -6.42 -4.80
CA ALA A 69 -3.90 -5.56 -5.31
C ALA A 69 -3.51 -5.94 -6.75
N GLU A 70 -3.41 -7.25 -7.03
CA GLU A 70 -3.09 -7.77 -8.36
C GLU A 70 -4.18 -7.44 -9.37
N SER A 71 -5.47 -7.57 -9.00
CA SER A 71 -6.58 -7.23 -9.89
C SER A 71 -6.67 -5.74 -10.20
N MET A 72 -6.19 -4.89 -9.29
CA MET A 72 -6.08 -3.44 -9.46
C MET A 72 -4.80 -3.01 -10.19
N HIS A 73 -4.08 -3.96 -10.81
CA HIS A 73 -2.82 -3.73 -11.53
C HIS A 73 -1.77 -3.02 -10.67
N SER A 74 -1.56 -3.50 -9.44
CA SER A 74 -0.52 -2.97 -8.57
C SER A 74 0.86 -2.95 -9.26
N GLN A 75 1.43 -1.76 -9.48
CA GLN A 75 2.74 -1.60 -10.15
C GLN A 75 3.92 -1.54 -9.17
N GLY A 76 3.68 -1.46 -7.87
CA GLY A 76 4.72 -1.34 -6.85
C GLY A 76 5.49 -2.65 -6.59
N ASP A 77 6.78 -2.54 -6.29
CA ASP A 77 7.63 -3.66 -5.85
C ASP A 77 7.26 -4.16 -4.45
N VAL A 78 6.67 -3.28 -3.63
CA VAL A 78 6.31 -3.55 -2.24
C VAL A 78 4.83 -3.28 -2.03
N LEU A 79 4.15 -4.21 -1.36
CA LEU A 79 2.75 -4.09 -0.96
C LEU A 79 2.66 -3.85 0.55
N ILE A 80 2.07 -2.73 0.95
CA ILE A 80 1.75 -2.41 2.34
C ILE A 80 0.24 -2.55 2.55
N ILE A 81 -0.17 -3.30 3.56
CA ILE A 81 -1.58 -3.47 3.95
C ILE A 81 -1.78 -2.84 5.33
N VAL A 82 -2.72 -1.89 5.42
CA VAL A 82 -3.09 -1.24 6.68
C VAL A 82 -4.37 -1.89 7.23
N SER A 83 -4.23 -2.63 8.34
CA SER A 83 -5.33 -3.34 9.01
C SER A 83 -5.67 -2.67 10.35
N GLU A 84 -6.45 -1.60 10.29
CA GLU A 84 -7.07 -0.94 11.44
C GLU A 84 -8.38 -1.63 11.87
#